data_AF-A0A368H3Z1-F1
#
_entry.id   AF-A0A368H3Z1-F1
#
_cell.length_a   1.000
_cell.length_b   1.000
_cell.length_c   1.000
_cell.angle_alpha   90.00
_cell.angle_beta   90.00
_cell.angle_gamma   90.00
#
_symmetry.space_group_name_H-M   'P 1'
#
loop_
_entity.id
_entity.type
_entity.pdbx_description
1 polymer ?
#
loop_
_entity_poly.entity_id
_entity_poly.type
_entity_poly.pdbx_seq_one_letter_code
_entity_poly.pdbx_strand_id
1 'polypeptide(L)'
;MTTKTIHESNLPTLDVGVTRWRRRSPKPITNWDLFTSLAGFWEDAVVDNIDEEYDRLVQHLRDGAKSAEDLRVTKRRLSYETLELIRQRGAARATGNYQLTSELAKRCREAIKEDLKER
;
A
#
# COMPACT_ATOMS: atom_id res chain seq x y z
N MET A 1 -4.59 -4.50 108.81
CA MET A 1 -5.83 -3.74 108.53
C MET A 1 -5.40 -2.47 107.81
N THR A 2 -5.76 -2.16 106.57
CA THR A 2 -6.98 -2.46 105.81
C THR A 2 -6.67 -2.34 104.31
N THR A 3 -7.41 -3.10 103.51
CA THR A 3 -7.42 -3.30 102.05
C THR A 3 -7.45 -2.03 101.19
N LYS A 4 -6.81 -2.07 100.01
CA LYS A 4 -7.37 -1.48 98.77
C LYS A 4 -7.10 -2.36 97.56
N THR A 5 -8.14 -2.48 96.76
CA THR A 5 -8.40 -3.46 95.72
C THR A 5 -8.55 -2.71 94.38
N ILE A 6 -8.27 -3.43 93.29
CA ILE A 6 -8.71 -3.24 91.88
C ILE A 6 -8.11 -2.06 91.10
N HIS A 7 -7.31 -2.39 90.07
CA HIS A 7 -7.72 -2.10 88.70
C HIS A 7 -7.10 -3.12 87.73
N GLU A 8 -7.91 -4.08 87.28
CA GLU A 8 -7.64 -4.79 86.03
C GLU A 8 -7.84 -3.77 84.91
N SER A 9 -6.76 -3.39 84.22
CA SER A 9 -6.87 -2.68 82.95
C SER A 9 -6.96 -3.73 81.84
N ASN A 10 -8.20 -4.01 81.49
CA ASN A 10 -8.65 -4.78 80.33
C ASN A 10 -7.86 -4.41 79.05
N LEU A 11 -7.42 -5.43 78.31
CA LEU A 11 -7.02 -5.29 76.91
C LEU A 11 -8.17 -4.72 76.08
N PRO A 12 -7.94 -3.73 75.20
CA PRO A 12 -8.82 -3.48 74.08
C PRO A 12 -8.32 -4.23 72.85
N THR A 13 -9.13 -5.23 72.50
CA THR A 13 -9.31 -5.92 71.23
C THR A 13 -9.04 -5.04 70.01
N LEU A 14 -8.35 -5.61 69.03
CA LEU A 14 -8.19 -5.11 67.66
C LEU A 14 -9.54 -4.71 67.04
N ASP A 15 -9.70 -3.45 66.66
CA ASP A 15 -10.64 -3.05 65.59
C ASP A 15 -9.85 -2.42 64.45
N VAL A 16 -9.39 -3.28 63.54
CA VAL A 16 -8.87 -2.84 62.24
C VAL A 16 -10.08 -2.45 61.40
N GLY A 17 -10.49 -1.19 61.56
CA GLY A 17 -11.51 -0.59 60.71
C GLY A 17 -11.08 -0.66 59.24
N VAL A 18 -11.64 -1.60 58.49
CA VAL A 18 -11.50 -1.67 57.04
C VAL A 18 -12.23 -0.47 56.45
N THR A 19 -11.49 0.59 56.14
CA THR A 19 -11.99 1.69 55.33
C THR A 19 -12.30 1.15 53.94
N ARG A 20 -13.58 0.84 53.71
CA ARG A 20 -14.10 0.44 52.41
C ARG A 20 -13.98 1.62 51.47
N TRP A 21 -12.85 1.72 50.78
CA TRP A 21 -12.68 2.59 49.62
C TRP A 21 -13.72 2.19 48.58
N ARG A 22 -14.87 2.88 48.59
CA ARG A 22 -15.81 2.82 47.48
C ARG A 22 -15.05 3.38 46.28
N ARG A 23 -14.52 2.50 45.42
CA ARG A 23 -14.14 2.88 44.06
C ARG A 23 -15.42 3.38 43.36
N ARG A 24 -15.68 4.69 43.44
CA ARG A 24 -16.38 5.35 42.33
C ARG A 24 -15.37 5.32 41.20
N SER A 25 -15.41 4.26 40.41
CA SER A 25 -14.74 4.24 39.11
C SER A 25 -15.24 5.49 38.36
N PRO A 26 -14.35 6.36 37.86
CA PRO A 26 -14.76 7.40 36.93
C PRO A 26 -15.52 6.69 35.81
N LYS A 27 -16.81 7.00 35.63
CA LYS A 27 -17.52 6.50 34.47
C LYS A 27 -16.74 7.02 33.25
N PRO A 28 -16.35 6.19 32.29
CA PRO A 28 -15.79 6.72 31.05
C PRO A 28 -16.90 7.57 30.44
N ILE A 29 -16.72 8.88 30.44
CA ILE A 29 -17.53 9.78 29.62
C ILE A 29 -16.99 9.55 28.22
N THR A 30 -17.62 8.62 27.50
CA THR A 30 -17.35 8.40 26.08
C THR A 30 -17.77 9.67 25.36
N ASN A 31 -16.78 10.48 24.94
CA ASN A 31 -17.05 11.69 24.18
C ASN A 31 -17.37 11.32 22.74
N TRP A 32 -18.66 11.15 22.44
CA TRP A 32 -19.15 10.80 21.11
C TRP A 32 -18.76 11.83 20.03
N ASP A 33 -18.65 13.12 20.37
CA ASP A 33 -18.30 14.18 19.41
C ASP A 33 -16.85 14.06 18.91
N LEU A 34 -15.95 13.51 19.74
CA LEU A 34 -14.57 13.22 19.34
C LEU A 34 -14.54 12.06 18.33
N PHE A 35 -15.37 11.05 18.54
CA PHE A 35 -15.47 9.91 17.63
C PHE A 35 -16.07 10.29 16.29
N THR A 36 -17.11 11.12 16.26
CA THR A 36 -17.70 11.60 15.00
C THR A 36 -16.74 12.48 14.22
N SER A 37 -15.99 13.36 14.91
CA SER A 37 -14.97 14.20 14.27
C SER A 37 -13.82 13.37 13.69
N LEU A 38 -13.37 12.35 14.42
CA LEU A 38 -12.32 11.45 13.96
C LEU A 38 -12.80 10.62 12.76
N ALA A 39 -14.01 10.08 12.81
CA ALA A 39 -14.60 9.31 11.72
C ALA A 39 -14.69 10.13 10.43
N GLY A 40 -15.18 11.37 10.50
CA GLY A 40 -15.24 12.27 9.33
C GLY A 40 -13.86 12.60 8.75
N PHE A 41 -12.85 12.82 9.61
CA PHE A 41 -11.47 13.05 9.14
C PHE A 41 -10.89 11.83 8.42
N TRP A 42 -11.12 10.62 8.95
CA TRP A 42 -10.66 9.40 8.28
C TRP A 42 -11.43 9.14 6.98
N GLU A 43 -12.73 9.43 6.93
CA GLU A 43 -13.53 9.30 5.71
C GLU A 43 -12.99 10.20 4.60
N ASP A 44 -12.78 11.48 4.89
CA ASP A 44 -12.21 12.46 3.96
C ASP A 44 -10.81 12.03 3.47
N ALA A 45 -9.92 11.69 4.41
CA ALA A 45 -8.56 11.25 4.07
C ALA A 45 -8.51 9.93 3.29
N VAL A 46 -9.43 8.99 3.56
CA VAL A 46 -9.51 7.72 2.83
C VAL A 46 -10.09 7.94 1.43
N VAL A 47 -11.13 8.77 1.30
CA VAL A 47 -11.75 9.09 0.02
C VAL A 47 -10.74 9.80 -0.89
N ASP A 48 -10.06 10.84 -0.41
CA ASP A 48 -9.05 11.57 -1.18
C ASP A 48 -7.92 10.65 -1.65
N ASN A 49 -7.44 9.75 -0.79
CA ASN A 49 -6.42 8.78 -1.16
C ASN A 49 -6.90 7.80 -2.23
N ILE A 50 -8.16 7.34 -2.16
CA ILE A 50 -8.73 6.44 -3.17
C ILE A 50 -8.88 7.16 -4.51
N ASP A 51 -9.38 8.39 -4.51
CA ASP A 51 -9.59 9.17 -5.72
C ASP A 51 -8.25 9.49 -6.40
N GLU A 52 -7.21 9.86 -5.64
CA GLU A 52 -5.87 10.10 -6.18
C GLU A 52 -5.24 8.82 -6.78
N GLU A 53 -5.36 7.69 -6.09
CA GLU A 53 -4.88 6.40 -6.59
C GLU A 53 -5.62 5.97 -7.86
N TYR A 54 -6.93 6.22 -7.92
CA TYR A 54 -7.76 5.93 -9.09
C TYR A 54 -7.38 6.82 -10.28
N ASP A 55 -7.22 8.11 -10.07
CA ASP A 55 -6.77 9.05 -11.10
C ASP A 55 -5.38 8.68 -11.62
N ARG A 56 -4.45 8.31 -10.74
CA ARG A 56 -3.14 7.82 -11.13
C ARG A 56 -3.23 6.54 -11.98
N LEU A 57 -4.09 5.60 -11.59
CA LEU A 57 -4.31 4.38 -12.36
C LEU A 57 -4.90 4.69 -13.74
N VAL A 58 -5.89 5.58 -13.82
CA VAL A 58 -6.51 6.00 -15.08
C VAL A 58 -5.49 6.67 -15.98
N GLN A 59 -4.65 7.56 -15.46
CA GLN A 59 -3.57 8.19 -16.21
C GLN A 59 -2.58 7.16 -16.76
N HIS A 60 -2.12 6.24 -15.91
CA HIS A 60 -1.21 5.18 -16.32
C HIS A 60 -1.81 4.30 -17.43
N LEU A 61 -3.10 3.98 -17.34
CA LEU A 61 -3.80 3.22 -18.38
C LEU A 61 -3.90 4.01 -19.70
N ARG A 62 -4.17 5.32 -19.64
CA ARG A 62 -4.23 6.19 -20.83
C ARG A 62 -2.87 6.28 -21.51
N ASP A 63 -1.80 6.45 -20.76
CA ASP A 63 -0.43 6.52 -21.29
C ASP A 63 -0.02 5.17 -21.91
N GLY A 64 -0.40 4.06 -21.27
CA GLY A 64 -0.23 2.71 -21.81
C GLY A 64 -0.98 2.51 -23.13
N ALA A 65 -2.25 2.93 -23.19
CA ALA A 65 -3.07 2.84 -24.40
C ALA A 65 -2.50 3.69 -25.54
N LYS A 66 -2.06 4.92 -25.24
CA LYS A 66 -1.41 5.81 -26.22
C LYS A 66 -0.13 5.19 -26.77
N SER A 67 0.73 4.68 -25.90
CA SER A 67 1.97 4.00 -26.29
C SER A 67 1.70 2.76 -27.17
N ALA A 68 0.64 2.01 -26.86
CA ALA A 68 0.24 0.85 -27.67
C ALA A 68 -0.22 1.27 -29.07
N GLU A 69 -0.98 2.35 -29.20
CA GLU A 69 -1.43 2.85 -30.51
C GLU A 69 -0.25 3.40 -31.34
N ASP A 70 0.67 4.15 -30.71
CA ASP A 70 1.89 4.64 -31.38
C ASP A 70 2.76 3.49 -31.90
N LEU A 71 2.87 2.40 -31.14
CA LEU A 71 3.56 1.18 -31.57
C LEU A 71 2.85 0.51 -32.76
N ARG A 72 1.51 0.47 -32.78
CA ARG A 72 0.73 -0.09 -33.89
C ARG A 72 0.92 0.72 -35.17
N VAL A 73 0.91 2.05 -35.05
CA VAL A 73 1.17 2.96 -36.17
C VAL A 73 2.58 2.77 -36.69
N THR A 74 3.57 2.70 -35.80
CA THR A 74 4.97 2.44 -36.17
C THR A 74 5.11 1.10 -36.88
N LYS A 75 4.54 0.01 -36.34
CA LYS A 75 4.60 -1.33 -36.94
C LYS A 75 4.01 -1.39 -38.36
N ARG A 76 2.94 -0.62 -38.62
CA ARG A 76 2.36 -0.50 -39.98
C ARG A 76 3.25 0.28 -40.95
N ARG A 77 4.13 1.14 -40.42
CA ARG A 77 5.01 2.04 -41.18
C ARG A 77 6.44 1.54 -41.32
N LEU A 78 6.82 0.45 -40.65
CA LEU A 78 8.14 -0.17 -40.78
C LEU A 78 8.41 -0.55 -42.24
N SER A 79 9.67 -0.42 -42.64
CA SER A 79 10.14 -0.88 -43.94
C SER A 79 9.91 -2.39 -44.10
N TYR A 80 9.74 -2.82 -45.35
CA TYR A 80 9.62 -4.23 -45.71
C TYR A 80 10.83 -5.04 -45.22
N GLU A 81 12.04 -4.47 -45.31
CA GLU A 81 13.27 -5.10 -44.84
C GLU A 81 13.26 -5.32 -43.32
N THR A 82 12.81 -4.31 -42.56
CA THR A 82 12.68 -4.40 -41.10
C THR A 82 11.67 -5.48 -40.68
N LEU A 83 10.55 -5.59 -41.38
CA LEU A 83 9.55 -6.63 -41.13
C LEU A 83 10.09 -8.04 -41.41
N GLU A 84 10.89 -8.20 -42.45
CA GLU A 84 11.51 -9.48 -42.80
C GLU A 84 12.54 -9.91 -41.74
N LEU A 85 13.34 -8.98 -41.21
CA LEU A 85 14.25 -9.26 -40.09
C LEU A 85 13.50 -9.74 -38.82
N ILE A 86 12.33 -9.14 -38.52
CA ILE A 86 11.48 -9.57 -37.40
C ILE A 86 10.97 -11.00 -37.62
N ARG A 87 10.55 -11.33 -38.85
CA ARG A 87 10.10 -12.68 -39.23
C ARG A 87 11.20 -13.71 -39.07
N GLN A 88 12.40 -13.42 -39.58
CA GLN A 88 13.59 -14.28 -39.44
C GLN A 88 13.97 -14.51 -37.99
N ARG A 89 13.94 -13.46 -37.15
CA ARG A 89 14.17 -13.59 -35.71
C ARG A 89 13.14 -14.49 -35.03
N GLY A 90 11.88 -14.45 -35.47
CA GLY A 90 10.82 -15.34 -35.00
C GLY A 90 11.11 -16.81 -35.34
N ALA A 91 11.51 -17.08 -36.58
CA ALA A 91 11.91 -18.42 -37.01
C ALA A 91 13.13 -18.95 -36.23
N ALA A 92 14.19 -18.12 -36.08
CA ALA A 92 15.38 -18.50 -35.30
C ALA A 92 15.06 -18.80 -33.82
N ARG A 93 14.08 -18.09 -33.23
CA ARG A 93 13.59 -18.39 -31.88
C ARG A 93 12.87 -19.73 -31.82
N ALA A 94 12.01 -20.01 -32.80
CA ALA A 94 11.26 -21.27 -32.86
C ALA A 94 12.19 -22.49 -33.02
N THR A 95 13.32 -22.32 -33.70
CA THR A 95 14.34 -23.37 -33.84
C THR A 95 15.32 -23.44 -32.66
N GLY A 96 15.18 -22.59 -31.64
CA GLY A 96 16.07 -22.57 -30.46
C GLY A 96 17.48 -21.99 -30.70
N ASN A 97 17.69 -21.29 -31.81
CA ASN A 97 19.01 -20.76 -32.18
C ASN A 97 19.26 -19.40 -31.50
N TYR A 98 19.74 -19.41 -30.25
CA TYR A 98 19.94 -18.19 -29.44
C TYR A 98 20.99 -17.23 -30.01
N GLN A 99 22.09 -17.74 -30.58
CA GLN A 99 23.14 -16.91 -31.18
C GLN A 99 22.61 -16.12 -32.38
N LEU A 100 21.96 -16.81 -33.32
CA LEU A 100 21.33 -16.21 -34.49
C LEU A 100 20.18 -15.26 -34.08
N THR A 101 19.39 -15.64 -33.06
CA THR A 101 18.33 -14.78 -32.51
C THR A 101 18.89 -13.46 -31.98
N SER A 102 20.05 -13.50 -31.31
CA SER A 102 20.67 -12.32 -30.72
C SER A 102 21.22 -11.38 -31.80
N GLU A 103 21.84 -11.95 -32.83
CA GLU A 103 22.32 -11.21 -34.01
C GLU A 103 21.15 -10.54 -34.75
N LEU A 104 20.10 -11.30 -35.06
CA LEU A 104 18.89 -10.77 -35.70
C LEU A 104 18.18 -9.73 -34.82
N ALA A 105 18.19 -9.90 -33.50
CA ALA A 105 17.64 -8.91 -32.57
C ALA A 105 18.42 -7.59 -32.59
N LYS A 106 19.75 -7.64 -32.73
CA LYS A 106 20.59 -6.44 -32.87
C LYS A 106 20.25 -5.72 -34.17
N ARG A 107 20.24 -6.43 -35.30
CA ARG A 107 19.91 -5.86 -36.62
C ARG A 107 18.50 -5.28 -36.66
N CYS A 108 17.51 -5.96 -36.08
CA CYS A 108 16.15 -5.40 -35.96
C CYS A 108 16.13 -4.06 -35.23
N ARG A 109 16.89 -3.90 -34.14
CA ARG A 109 16.93 -2.63 -33.39
C ARG A 109 17.58 -1.51 -34.21
N GLU A 110 18.63 -1.82 -34.95
CA GLU A 110 19.30 -0.86 -35.83
C GLU A 110 18.38 -0.43 -36.98
N ALA A 111 17.74 -1.37 -37.67
CA ALA A 111 16.81 -1.08 -38.77
C ALA A 111 15.60 -0.24 -38.31
N ILE A 112 14.99 -0.57 -37.16
CA ILE A 112 13.90 0.23 -36.59
C ILE A 112 14.37 1.65 -36.25
N LYS A 113 15.60 1.81 -35.74
CA LYS A 113 16.14 3.13 -35.39
C LYS A 113 16.38 3.98 -36.63
N GLU A 114 16.84 3.40 -37.72
CA GLU A 114 17.02 4.10 -38.99
C GLU A 114 15.67 4.43 -39.65
N ASP A 115 14.72 3.50 -39.71
CA ASP A 115 13.35 3.74 -40.22
C ASP A 115 12.65 4.91 -39.48
N LEU A 116 12.96 5.10 -38.19
CA LEU A 116 12.44 6.19 -37.36
C LEU A 116 13.22 7.50 -37.46
N LYS A 117 14.47 7.49 -37.95
CA LYS A 117 15.30 8.70 -38.16
C LYS A 117 15.18 9.26 -39.57
N GLU A 118 14.94 8.41 -40.55
CA GLU A 118 14.82 8.78 -41.96
C GLU A 118 13.49 9.52 -42.25
N ARG A 119 12.69 9.78 -41.20
CA ARG A 119 11.40 10.49 -41.24
C ARG A 119 11.33 11.53 -40.13
#